data_AF-A0A2D4H9L6-F1
#
_entry.id   AF-A0A2D4H9L6-F1
#
_cell.length_a   1.000
_cell.length_b   1.000
_cell.length_c   1.000
_cell.angle_alpha   90.00
_cell.angle_beta   90.00
_cell.angle_gamma   90.00
#
_symmetry.space_group_name_H-M   'P 1'
#
loop_
_entity.id
_entity.type
_entity.pdbx_description
1 polymer ?
#
loop_
_entity_poly.entity_id
_entity_poly.type
_entity_poly.pdbx_seq_one_letter_code
_entity_poly.pdbx_strand_id
1 'polypeptide(L)'
;LLQCVHFLGFLESKTTSCIRIFTDLISSCTSDPALDAASYYRNFSVLQVPVNFSDFHLLRVHIIPYSEPAAPGLNGNTCHNVVSEVNYEMEFNGIHGIQKVYVQFKLTNISGNPGVTLQQHFSLHFGGRRPSLTKRRSGNPGYITGTPLRALYRGIQQHVTILQNQANGQCSATERFTVQFGENVRTGCQFSIPFKPEERNCSDLQELFYQAFQGG
;
A
#
# COMPACT_ATOMS: atom_id res chain seq x y z
N LEU A 1 4.27 0.57 -28.16
CA LEU A 1 3.77 0.20 -26.82
C LEU A 1 3.52 1.48 -26.03
N LEU A 2 2.32 1.68 -25.50
CA LEU A 2 2.03 2.69 -24.47
C LEU A 2 1.39 1.92 -23.31
N GLN A 3 2.22 1.59 -22.32
CA GLN A 3 1.79 0.81 -21.15
C GLN A 3 1.55 1.79 -20.01
N CYS A 4 0.27 2.13 -19.78
CA CYS A 4 -0.14 3.01 -18.69
C CYS A 4 0.01 2.34 -17.33
N VAL A 5 1.25 2.16 -16.88
CA VAL A 5 1.57 1.78 -15.50
C VAL A 5 1.55 3.05 -14.67
N HIS A 6 0.65 3.14 -13.70
CA HIS A 6 0.56 4.24 -12.75
C HIS A 6 0.57 3.70 -11.33
N PHE A 7 1.38 4.29 -10.46
CA PHE A 7 1.37 3.97 -9.02
C PHE A 7 0.25 4.76 -8.34
N LEU A 8 -0.47 4.10 -7.44
CA LEU A 8 -1.68 4.63 -6.81
C LEU A 8 -1.48 4.78 -5.30
N GLY A 9 -1.76 5.96 -4.77
CA GLY A 9 -1.85 6.19 -3.32
C GLY A 9 -3.21 5.76 -2.77
N PHE A 10 -3.25 5.23 -1.55
CA PHE A 10 -4.51 4.98 -0.86
C PHE A 10 -5.23 6.31 -0.57
N LEU A 11 -6.55 6.35 -0.79
CA LEU A 11 -7.41 7.55 -0.82
C LEU A 11 -7.12 8.57 -1.94
N GLU A 12 -6.13 8.35 -2.80
CA GLU A 12 -5.97 9.17 -4.01
C GLU A 12 -6.84 8.61 -5.13
N SER A 13 -8.00 9.23 -5.36
CA SER A 13 -8.75 8.99 -6.60
C SER A 13 -7.92 9.49 -7.79
N LYS A 14 -7.85 8.69 -8.85
CA LYS A 14 -7.04 8.99 -10.05
C LYS A 14 -7.82 8.68 -11.30
N THR A 15 -7.51 9.43 -12.35
CA THR A 15 -8.05 9.25 -13.69
C THR A 15 -6.91 9.39 -14.69
N THR A 16 -6.86 8.52 -15.68
CA THR A 16 -5.85 8.54 -16.75
C THR A 16 -6.48 8.12 -18.09
N SER A 17 -5.76 8.34 -19.18
CA SER A 17 -6.21 7.94 -20.53
C SER A 17 -5.03 7.50 -21.38
N CYS A 18 -5.26 6.46 -22.18
CA CYS A 18 -4.30 5.91 -23.13
C CYS A 18 -4.86 6.04 -24.54
N ILE A 19 -4.00 6.28 -25.53
CA ILE A 19 -4.35 6.07 -26.94
C ILE A 19 -3.59 4.84 -27.41
N ARG A 20 -4.33 3.84 -27.89
CA ARG A 20 -3.80 2.67 -28.61
C ARG A 20 -3.94 2.88 -30.11
N ILE A 21 -3.01 2.31 -30.88
CA ILE A 21 -3.01 2.30 -32.34
C ILE A 21 -2.79 0.85 -32.76
N PHE A 22 -3.72 0.29 -33.55
CA PHE A 22 -3.67 -1.10 -34.01
C PHE A 22 -3.10 -1.18 -35.42
N THR A 23 -1.98 -1.89 -35.55
CA THR A 23 -1.41 -2.25 -36.86
C THR A 23 -2.23 -3.35 -37.54
N ASP A 24 -2.78 -4.27 -36.75
CA ASP A 24 -3.74 -5.28 -37.20
C ASP A 24 -4.83 -5.48 -36.13
N LEU A 25 -5.99 -4.85 -36.34
CA LEU A 25 -7.12 -4.97 -35.42
C LEU A 25 -7.76 -6.37 -35.48
N ILE A 26 -7.75 -7.02 -36.64
CA ILE A 26 -8.38 -8.32 -36.86
C ILE A 26 -7.70 -9.40 -36.00
N SER A 27 -6.36 -9.45 -36.00
CA SER A 27 -5.62 -10.38 -35.13
C SER A 27 -5.69 -10.00 -33.65
N SER A 28 -5.77 -8.71 -33.32
CA SER A 28 -5.80 -8.21 -31.94
C SER A 28 -7.15 -8.39 -31.24
N CYS A 29 -8.26 -8.39 -31.98
CA CYS A 29 -9.62 -8.22 -31.43
C CYS A 29 -9.96 -9.13 -30.24
N THR A 30 -9.65 -10.43 -30.36
CA THR A 30 -9.93 -11.45 -29.33
C THR A 30 -8.69 -11.91 -28.57
N SER A 31 -7.52 -11.31 -28.85
CA SER A 31 -6.21 -11.76 -28.33
C SER A 31 -5.49 -10.71 -27.48
N ASP A 32 -5.73 -9.41 -27.69
CA ASP A 32 -5.20 -8.34 -26.84
C ASP A 32 -6.03 -8.26 -25.55
N PRO A 33 -5.47 -8.63 -24.38
CA PRO A 33 -6.22 -8.65 -23.13
C PRO A 33 -6.74 -7.28 -22.74
N ALA A 34 -6.19 -6.18 -23.25
CA ALA A 34 -6.68 -4.83 -22.94
C ALA A 34 -8.01 -4.48 -23.65
N LEU A 35 -8.46 -5.29 -24.59
CA LEU A 35 -9.77 -5.13 -25.23
C LEU A 35 -10.86 -5.93 -24.51
N ASP A 36 -10.47 -6.95 -23.74
CA ASP A 36 -11.36 -7.81 -22.96
C ASP A 36 -11.54 -7.27 -21.53
N ALA A 37 -12.78 -7.03 -21.14
CA ALA A 37 -13.16 -6.62 -19.80
C ALA A 37 -12.76 -7.67 -18.74
N ALA A 38 -12.74 -8.96 -19.08
CA ALA A 38 -12.34 -10.03 -18.18
C ALA A 38 -10.92 -9.85 -17.61
N SER A 39 -10.00 -9.30 -18.41
CA SER A 39 -8.60 -9.05 -18.02
C SER A 39 -8.44 -8.03 -16.90
N TYR A 40 -9.47 -7.21 -16.63
CA TYR A 40 -9.45 -6.14 -15.64
C TYR A 40 -10.09 -6.54 -14.28
N TYR A 41 -10.51 -7.80 -14.12
CA TYR A 41 -10.98 -8.29 -12.82
C TYR A 41 -10.72 -9.77 -12.54
N ARG A 42 -10.54 -10.61 -13.57
CA ARG A 42 -10.23 -12.04 -13.38
C ARG A 42 -8.74 -12.24 -13.07
N ASN A 43 -8.43 -13.28 -12.30
CA ASN A 43 -7.08 -13.77 -12.01
C ASN A 43 -6.15 -12.84 -11.20
N PHE A 44 -6.62 -11.70 -10.69
CA PHE A 44 -5.91 -10.91 -9.68
C PHE A 44 -6.85 -10.44 -8.56
N SER A 45 -6.29 -9.84 -7.51
CA SER A 45 -7.03 -9.39 -6.33
C SER A 45 -6.25 -8.28 -5.63
N VAL A 46 -6.96 -7.40 -4.94
CA VAL A 46 -6.34 -6.36 -4.10
C VAL A 46 -5.99 -6.95 -2.73
N LEU A 47 -4.84 -6.59 -2.18
CA LEU A 47 -4.43 -7.04 -0.85
C LEU A 47 -5.05 -6.15 0.23
N GLN A 48 -5.73 -6.78 1.19
CA GLN A 48 -6.20 -6.10 2.40
C GLN A 48 -5.08 -6.05 3.45
N VAL A 49 -5.08 -4.98 4.26
CA VAL A 49 -4.13 -4.84 5.37
C VAL A 49 -4.52 -5.83 6.49
N PRO A 50 -3.62 -6.74 6.93
CA PRO A 50 -3.94 -7.67 8.01
C PRO A 50 -4.20 -6.90 9.31
N VAL A 51 -5.28 -7.29 10.00
CA VAL A 51 -5.74 -6.62 11.23
C VAL A 51 -4.96 -7.09 12.47
N ASN A 52 -4.43 -8.32 12.41
CA ASN A 52 -3.65 -8.94 13.47
C ASN A 52 -2.42 -9.64 12.87
N PHE A 53 -1.26 -9.51 13.50
CA PHE A 53 0.02 -10.02 12.98
C PHE A 53 0.23 -11.52 13.22
N SER A 54 -0.61 -12.16 14.04
CA SER A 54 -0.55 -13.60 14.29
C SER A 54 -1.05 -14.44 13.11
N ASP A 55 -1.92 -13.88 12.27
CA ASP A 55 -2.48 -14.53 11.08
C ASP A 55 -2.06 -13.75 9.81
N PHE A 56 -0.88 -14.09 9.28
CA PHE A 56 -0.43 -13.62 7.96
C PHE A 56 -1.15 -14.31 6.78
N HIS A 57 -2.44 -14.63 6.96
CA HIS A 57 -3.31 -14.95 5.85
C HIS A 57 -3.48 -13.68 5.01
N LEU A 58 -2.87 -13.66 3.81
CA LEU A 58 -3.03 -12.60 2.83
C LEU A 58 -4.52 -12.52 2.42
N LEU A 59 -5.26 -11.65 3.09
CA LEU A 59 -6.67 -11.39 2.80
C LEU A 59 -6.76 -10.76 1.41
N ARG A 60 -7.29 -11.53 0.45
CA ARG A 60 -7.48 -11.13 -0.93
C ARG A 60 -8.89 -10.58 -1.11
N VAL A 61 -8.97 -9.32 -1.51
CA VAL A 61 -10.22 -8.68 -1.95
C VAL A 61 -10.36 -8.92 -3.45
N HIS A 62 -11.32 -9.78 -3.81
CA HIS A 62 -11.67 -10.00 -5.19
C HIS A 62 -12.33 -8.76 -5.80
N ILE A 63 -12.09 -8.54 -7.09
CA ILE A 63 -12.69 -7.44 -7.85
C ILE A 63 -14.02 -7.96 -8.42
N ILE A 64 -15.10 -7.23 -8.15
CA ILE A 64 -16.47 -7.62 -8.47
C ILE A 64 -16.96 -6.75 -9.63
N PRO A 65 -17.23 -7.29 -10.83
CA PRO A 65 -17.85 -6.50 -11.89
C PRO A 65 -19.30 -6.17 -11.51
N TYR A 66 -19.74 -4.93 -11.76
CA TYR A 66 -21.13 -4.51 -11.52
C TYR A 66 -22.16 -5.30 -12.36
N SER A 67 -21.73 -5.76 -13.54
CA SER A 67 -22.49 -6.64 -14.42
C SER A 67 -21.50 -7.47 -15.25
N GLU A 68 -21.84 -8.70 -15.62
CA GLU A 68 -21.00 -9.52 -16.49
C GLU A 68 -20.83 -8.82 -17.85
N PRO A 69 -19.59 -8.45 -18.25
CA PRO A 69 -19.36 -7.75 -19.50
C PRO A 69 -19.36 -8.72 -20.69
N ALA A 70 -19.82 -8.26 -21.85
CA ALA A 70 -19.72 -9.05 -23.08
C ALA A 70 -18.25 -9.16 -23.51
N ALA A 71 -17.83 -10.37 -23.91
CA ALA A 71 -16.49 -10.61 -24.44
C ALA A 71 -16.31 -9.93 -25.82
N PRO A 72 -15.07 -9.51 -26.18
CA PRO A 72 -14.80 -8.94 -27.49
C PRO A 72 -15.00 -9.99 -28.59
N GLY A 73 -15.50 -9.55 -29.74
CA GLY A 73 -15.85 -10.45 -30.84
C GLY A 73 -15.71 -9.78 -32.20
N LEU A 74 -15.06 -10.46 -33.14
CA LEU A 74 -14.87 -9.96 -34.50
C LEU A 74 -16.05 -10.32 -35.40
N ASN A 75 -16.60 -9.33 -36.11
CA ASN A 75 -17.56 -9.52 -37.18
C ASN A 75 -17.13 -8.72 -38.42
N GLY A 76 -16.71 -9.41 -39.48
CA GLY A 76 -16.10 -8.78 -40.65
C GLY A 76 -14.86 -7.97 -40.29
N ASN A 77 -14.91 -6.65 -40.49
CA ASN A 77 -13.83 -5.72 -40.13
C ASN A 77 -14.16 -4.87 -38.88
N THR A 78 -15.11 -5.33 -38.04
CA THR A 78 -15.53 -4.65 -36.80
C THR A 78 -15.24 -5.55 -35.60
N CYS A 79 -14.44 -5.04 -34.67
CA CYS A 79 -14.29 -5.64 -33.35
C CYS A 79 -15.35 -5.04 -32.40
N HIS A 80 -16.24 -5.88 -31.90
CA HIS A 80 -17.31 -5.52 -31.00
C HIS A 80 -16.92 -5.70 -29.54
N ASN A 81 -17.64 -5.04 -28.63
CA ASN A 81 -17.51 -5.16 -27.17
C ASN A 81 -16.11 -4.84 -26.62
N VAL A 82 -15.36 -3.96 -27.28
CA VAL A 82 -14.02 -3.55 -26.89
C VAL A 82 -14.08 -2.58 -25.72
N VAL A 83 -13.29 -2.80 -24.66
CA VAL A 83 -13.20 -1.90 -23.51
C VAL A 83 -12.70 -0.51 -23.92
N SER A 84 -13.55 0.51 -23.77
CA SER A 84 -13.20 1.93 -23.90
C SER A 84 -13.04 2.64 -22.57
N GLU A 85 -13.71 2.21 -21.50
CA GLU A 85 -13.54 2.78 -20.16
C GLU A 85 -13.54 1.68 -19.09
N VAL A 86 -12.67 1.82 -18.09
CA VAL A 86 -12.60 0.98 -16.88
C VAL A 86 -12.67 1.87 -15.65
N ASN A 87 -13.72 1.70 -14.84
CA ASN A 87 -13.97 2.53 -13.66
C ASN A 87 -14.00 1.65 -12.41
N TYR A 88 -12.98 1.75 -11.57
CA TYR A 88 -12.91 1.04 -10.29
C TYR A 88 -13.52 1.86 -9.15
N GLU A 89 -14.30 1.22 -8.29
CA GLU A 89 -14.82 1.80 -7.06
C GLU A 89 -14.35 0.99 -5.84
N MET A 90 -13.64 1.66 -4.93
CA MET A 90 -13.03 1.07 -3.74
C MET A 90 -13.88 1.37 -2.50
N GLU A 91 -14.53 0.36 -1.91
CA GLU A 91 -15.07 0.45 -0.54
C GLU A 91 -13.95 0.22 0.48
N PHE A 92 -13.81 1.10 1.47
CA PHE A 92 -12.76 0.98 2.48
C PHE A 92 -13.24 1.37 3.89
N ASN A 93 -12.49 0.92 4.90
CA ASN A 93 -12.73 1.18 6.30
C ASN A 93 -11.41 1.62 6.97
N GLY A 94 -11.45 2.63 7.84
CA GLY A 94 -10.25 3.18 8.49
C GLY A 94 -9.48 2.19 9.37
N ILE A 95 -10.13 1.13 9.85
CA ILE A 95 -9.55 0.05 10.65
C ILE A 95 -9.13 -1.14 9.78
N HIS A 96 -9.96 -1.51 8.78
CA HIS A 96 -9.79 -2.75 8.00
C HIS A 96 -9.24 -2.56 6.59
N GLY A 97 -8.88 -1.33 6.18
CA GLY A 97 -8.37 -1.04 4.83
C GLY A 97 -9.44 -1.21 3.76
N ILE A 98 -9.03 -1.58 2.54
CA ILE A 98 -9.95 -1.90 1.44
C ILE A 98 -10.79 -3.13 1.84
N GLN A 99 -12.11 -3.04 1.70
CA GLN A 99 -13.05 -4.11 2.04
C GLN A 99 -13.65 -4.76 0.79
N LYS A 100 -13.96 -3.96 -0.24
CA LYS A 100 -14.44 -4.44 -1.54
C LYS A 100 -13.91 -3.56 -2.66
N VAL A 101 -13.83 -4.15 -3.85
CA VAL A 101 -13.49 -3.43 -5.08
C VAL A 101 -14.53 -3.80 -6.12
N TYR A 102 -15.24 -2.82 -6.65
CA TYR A 102 -16.09 -3.00 -7.82
C TYR A 102 -15.42 -2.46 -9.07
N VAL A 103 -15.86 -2.94 -10.23
CA VAL A 103 -15.46 -2.39 -11.52
C VAL A 103 -16.65 -2.27 -12.45
N GLN A 104 -16.72 -1.15 -13.17
CA GLN A 104 -17.66 -0.91 -14.26
C GLN A 104 -16.90 -0.72 -15.56
N PHE A 105 -17.46 -1.23 -16.65
CA PHE A 105 -16.90 -1.14 -18.00
C PHE A 105 -17.82 -0.33 -18.91
N LYS A 106 -17.21 0.44 -19.81
CA LYS A 106 -17.86 0.93 -21.02
C LYS A 106 -17.26 0.20 -22.20
N LEU A 107 -18.11 -0.36 -23.03
CA LEU A 107 -17.74 -1.12 -24.21
C LEU A 107 -18.07 -0.32 -25.47
N THR A 108 -17.29 -0.48 -26.53
CA THR A 108 -17.46 0.16 -27.83
C THR A 108 -17.22 -0.82 -28.96
N ASN A 109 -17.64 -0.45 -30.16
CA ASN A 109 -17.31 -1.19 -31.38
C ASN A 109 -16.31 -0.34 -32.18
N ILE A 110 -15.22 -0.94 -32.65
CA ILE A 110 -14.22 -0.27 -33.50
C ILE A 110 -14.08 -1.03 -34.81
N SER A 111 -13.99 -0.30 -35.92
CA SER A 111 -13.92 -0.88 -37.26
C SER A 111 -12.80 -0.25 -38.09
N GLY A 112 -12.19 -1.06 -38.95
CA GLY A 112 -11.08 -0.67 -39.80
C GLY A 112 -9.81 -1.48 -39.57
N ASN A 113 -8.97 -1.56 -40.60
CA ASN A 113 -7.66 -2.18 -40.53
C ASN A 113 -6.83 -1.73 -41.75
N PRO A 114 -5.57 -1.29 -41.63
CA PRO A 114 -4.79 -1.00 -40.42
C PRO A 114 -5.02 0.43 -39.89
N GLY A 115 -4.39 0.76 -38.75
CA GLY A 115 -4.27 2.15 -38.28
C GLY A 115 -5.42 2.66 -37.40
N VAL A 116 -6.32 1.78 -36.95
CA VAL A 116 -7.41 2.15 -36.04
C VAL A 116 -6.84 2.62 -34.70
N THR A 117 -7.40 3.72 -34.19
CA THR A 117 -7.06 4.25 -32.87
C THR A 117 -8.19 4.00 -31.88
N LEU A 118 -7.82 3.69 -30.64
CA LEU A 118 -8.75 3.55 -29.51
C LEU A 118 -8.23 4.39 -28.35
N GLN A 119 -9.04 5.35 -27.89
CA GLN A 119 -8.79 6.00 -26.62
C GLN A 119 -9.45 5.18 -25.51
N GLN A 120 -8.65 4.74 -24.53
CA GLN A 120 -9.12 4.04 -23.35
C GLN A 120 -9.01 4.95 -22.13
N HIS A 121 -10.09 5.07 -21.36
CA HIS A 121 -10.14 5.83 -20.11
C HIS A 121 -10.06 4.88 -18.91
N PHE A 122 -9.31 5.27 -17.88
CA PHE A 122 -9.21 4.49 -16.65
C PHE A 122 -9.45 5.43 -15.47
N SER A 123 -10.42 5.10 -14.62
CA SER A 123 -10.65 5.82 -13.37
C SER A 123 -10.65 4.87 -12.18
N LEU A 124 -10.24 5.40 -11.03
CA LEU A 124 -10.31 4.74 -9.74
C LEU A 124 -10.78 5.74 -8.71
N HIS A 125 -11.88 5.40 -8.04
CA HIS A 125 -12.50 6.21 -7.02
C HIS A 125 -12.57 5.46 -5.68
N PHE A 126 -12.42 6.20 -4.58
CA PHE A 126 -12.65 5.68 -3.23
C PHE A 126 -14.04 6.14 -2.76
N GLY A 127 -15.01 5.23 -2.85
CA GLY A 127 -16.43 5.53 -2.66
C GLY A 127 -16.84 5.57 -1.18
N GLY A 128 -17.67 6.56 -0.83
CA GLY A 128 -18.57 6.47 0.33
C GLY A 128 -18.07 7.01 1.68
N ARG A 129 -18.44 8.26 1.97
CA ARG A 129 -18.42 8.95 3.29
C ARG A 129 -17.05 9.17 3.95
N ARG A 130 -16.85 10.38 4.49
CA ARG A 130 -15.70 10.70 5.36
C ARG A 130 -15.62 9.65 6.47
N PRO A 131 -14.49 8.95 6.67
CA PRO A 131 -14.41 7.89 7.65
C PRO A 131 -14.70 8.44 9.06
N SER A 132 -15.66 7.83 9.75
CA SER A 132 -16.03 8.19 11.11
C SER A 132 -14.85 7.95 12.06
N LEU A 133 -14.23 9.04 12.51
CA LEU A 133 -12.96 9.05 13.26
C LEU A 133 -11.94 8.02 12.72
N THR A 134 -11.21 8.42 11.68
CA THR A 134 -9.88 7.83 11.44
C THR A 134 -9.04 7.99 12.71
N LYS A 135 -8.91 6.91 13.49
CA LYS A 135 -7.84 6.82 14.48
C LYS A 135 -6.55 6.97 13.68
N ARG A 136 -5.84 8.08 13.91
CA ARG A 136 -4.66 8.52 13.14
C ARG A 136 -3.57 7.46 13.26
N ARG A 137 -3.63 6.45 12.40
CA ARG A 137 -2.50 5.55 12.16
C ARG A 137 -1.42 6.45 11.58
N SER A 138 -0.20 6.37 12.11
CA SER A 138 0.98 6.55 11.29
C SER A 138 0.76 5.56 10.13
N GLY A 139 0.39 5.96 8.90
CA GLY A 139 0.28 7.30 8.30
C GLY A 139 -0.57 7.48 7.05
N ASN A 140 -0.09 7.23 5.80
CA ASN A 140 -0.96 7.09 4.61
C ASN A 140 -1.12 5.64 4.07
N PRO A 141 -2.01 4.84 4.68
CA PRO A 141 -2.14 4.77 6.12
C PRO A 141 -0.91 4.16 6.82
N GLY A 142 0.29 4.22 6.20
CA GLY A 142 1.62 3.69 6.60
C GLY A 142 2.52 4.45 7.62
N TYR A 143 2.97 5.71 7.40
CA TYR A 143 3.64 6.55 8.45
C TYR A 143 3.51 8.10 8.30
N ILE A 144 3.49 8.90 9.40
CA ILE A 144 3.37 10.39 9.43
C ILE A 144 4.63 11.00 10.06
N THR A 145 5.23 11.98 9.39
CA THR A 145 6.43 12.70 9.86
C THR A 145 6.19 13.41 11.21
N GLY A 146 7.15 13.32 12.13
CA GLY A 146 7.03 13.91 13.48
C GLY A 146 6.03 13.20 14.40
N THR A 147 5.66 11.95 14.10
CA THR A 147 4.88 11.11 15.04
C THR A 147 5.73 9.95 15.56
N PRO A 148 5.51 9.50 16.82
CA PRO A 148 6.20 8.33 17.36
C PRO A 148 6.19 7.12 16.43
N LEU A 149 7.37 6.59 16.15
CA LEU A 149 7.56 5.37 15.39
C LEU A 149 7.06 4.19 16.22
N ARG A 150 6.08 3.44 15.71
CA ARG A 150 5.45 2.31 16.42
C ARG A 150 6.17 1.01 16.06
N ALA A 151 6.48 0.21 17.07
CA ALA A 151 7.08 -1.11 16.92
C ALA A 151 6.27 -2.18 17.67
N LEU A 152 6.55 -3.45 17.34
CA LEU A 152 6.01 -4.60 18.04
C LEU A 152 7.19 -5.36 18.68
N TYR A 153 7.27 -5.38 20.00
CA TYR A 153 8.30 -6.09 20.75
C TYR A 153 7.64 -7.21 21.57
N ARG A 154 8.03 -8.47 21.33
CA ARG A 154 7.44 -9.65 21.97
C ARG A 154 5.89 -9.69 21.92
N GLY A 155 5.30 -9.20 20.82
CA GLY A 155 3.85 -9.11 20.64
C GLY A 155 3.17 -7.87 21.26
N ILE A 156 3.90 -7.08 22.05
CA ILE A 156 3.39 -5.84 22.66
C ILE A 156 3.67 -4.66 21.71
N GLN A 157 2.65 -3.84 21.46
CA GLN A 157 2.80 -2.62 20.68
C GLN A 157 3.37 -1.49 21.55
N GLN A 158 4.51 -0.95 21.16
CA GLN A 158 5.18 0.15 21.86
C GLN A 158 5.75 1.17 20.86
N HIS A 159 6.45 2.19 21.34
CA HIS A 159 7.16 3.16 20.51
C HIS A 159 8.65 2.85 20.51
N VAL A 160 9.30 3.04 19.36
CA VAL A 160 10.76 2.94 19.27
C VAL A 160 11.41 4.06 20.07
N THR A 161 12.31 3.70 20.97
CA THR A 161 12.97 4.60 21.92
C THR A 161 14.47 4.36 21.98
N ILE A 162 15.23 5.45 22.04
CA ILE A 162 16.68 5.43 22.21
C ILE A 162 17.08 6.15 23.50
N LEU A 163 18.24 5.80 24.06
CA LEU A 163 18.77 6.50 25.24
C LEU A 163 18.90 8.00 24.96
N GLN A 164 18.57 8.80 25.98
CA GLN A 164 18.84 10.23 26.01
C GLN A 164 19.70 10.58 27.23
N ASN A 165 20.41 11.70 27.14
CA ASN A 165 21.11 12.26 28.28
C ASN A 165 20.15 12.97 29.22
N GLN A 166 20.46 12.93 30.52
CA GLN A 166 19.95 13.86 31.50
C GLN A 166 20.68 15.22 31.40
N ALA A 167 20.25 16.22 32.16
CA ALA A 167 20.90 17.54 32.21
C ALA A 167 22.37 17.50 32.67
N ASN A 168 22.77 16.45 33.40
CA ASN A 168 24.15 16.20 33.85
C ASN A 168 25.00 15.41 32.84
N GLY A 169 24.50 15.13 31.63
CA GLY A 169 25.18 14.36 30.58
C GLY A 169 25.15 12.83 30.76
N GLN A 170 24.68 12.31 31.89
CA GLN A 170 24.56 10.87 32.12
C GLN A 170 23.39 10.26 31.32
N CYS A 171 23.49 9.00 30.94
CA CYS A 171 22.40 8.27 30.30
C CYS A 171 21.22 8.10 31.27
N SER A 172 20.02 8.52 30.87
CA SER A 172 18.82 8.31 31.68
C SER A 172 18.37 6.85 31.60
N ALA A 173 18.15 6.22 32.77
CA ALA A 173 17.66 4.84 32.85
C ALA A 173 16.14 4.73 32.61
N THR A 174 15.40 5.81 32.88
CA THR A 174 13.93 5.84 32.85
C THR A 174 13.36 6.69 31.71
N GLU A 175 14.05 7.75 31.32
CA GLU A 175 13.62 8.63 30.24
C GLU A 175 14.35 8.26 28.95
N ARG A 176 13.62 8.12 27.85
CA ARG A 176 14.19 7.76 26.55
C ARG A 176 13.59 8.65 25.46
N PHE A 177 14.39 9.03 24.48
CA PHE A 177 13.90 9.81 23.36
C PHE A 177 13.03 8.90 22.49
N THR A 178 11.78 9.32 22.26
CA THR A 178 10.87 8.60 21.37
C THR A 178 11.22 8.94 19.92
N VAL A 179 11.66 7.95 19.16
CA VAL A 179 12.03 8.12 17.75
C VAL A 179 10.79 8.53 16.96
N GLN A 180 10.92 9.61 16.20
CA GLN A 180 9.84 10.13 15.37
C GLN A 180 10.04 9.66 13.92
N PHE A 181 8.96 9.31 13.23
CA PHE A 181 9.06 8.92 11.83
C PHE A 181 9.48 10.11 10.96
N GLY A 182 10.29 9.84 9.94
CA GLY A 182 10.75 10.84 8.97
C GLY A 182 11.75 11.86 9.53
N GLU A 183 12.21 11.70 10.77
CA GLU A 183 13.18 12.57 11.42
C GLU A 183 14.47 11.81 11.76
N ASN A 184 15.61 12.41 11.45
CA ASN A 184 16.91 11.86 11.84
C ASN A 184 17.21 12.23 13.28
N VAL A 185 17.50 11.23 14.12
CA VAL A 185 17.87 11.44 15.52
C VAL A 185 19.28 10.93 15.79
N ARG A 186 20.04 11.70 16.57
CA ARG A 186 21.34 11.31 17.13
C ARG A 186 21.42 11.80 18.57
N THR A 187 21.46 10.87 19.52
CA THR A 187 21.69 11.15 20.94
C THR A 187 23.09 10.71 21.35
N GLY A 188 23.55 11.18 22.50
CA GLY A 188 24.80 10.77 23.13
C GLY A 188 24.73 11.06 24.63
N CYS A 189 25.23 10.14 25.45
CA CYS A 189 25.21 10.25 26.90
C CYS A 189 26.37 9.43 27.49
N GLN A 190 26.81 9.81 28.69
CA GLN A 190 27.81 9.04 29.43
C GLN A 190 27.12 7.95 30.25
N PHE A 191 27.57 6.70 30.11
CA PHE A 191 27.12 5.60 30.94
C PHE A 191 28.18 5.32 32.02
N SER A 192 27.80 5.47 33.29
CA SER A 192 28.69 5.20 34.43
C SER A 192 28.41 3.82 35.01
N ILE A 193 29.45 2.98 35.10
CA ILE A 193 29.36 1.65 35.71
C ILE A 193 29.31 1.82 37.25
N PRO A 194 28.30 1.30 37.95
CA PRO A 194 28.08 1.57 39.38
C PRO A 194 28.92 0.69 40.33
N PHE A 195 29.89 -0.07 39.81
CA PHE A 195 30.76 -0.99 40.55
C PHE A 195 32.15 -0.98 39.92
N LYS A 196 33.18 -1.41 40.66
CA LYS A 196 34.54 -1.53 40.08
C LYS A 196 34.63 -2.78 39.18
N PRO A 197 35.48 -2.78 38.15
CA PRO A 197 35.70 -3.95 37.29
C PRO A 197 36.17 -5.20 38.04
N GLU A 198 36.77 -5.02 39.21
CA GLU A 198 37.29 -6.07 40.09
C GLU A 198 36.20 -6.75 40.95
N GLU A 199 35.01 -6.14 41.04
CA GLU A 199 33.92 -6.55 41.96
C GLU A 199 32.82 -7.38 41.27
N ARG A 200 32.88 -7.52 39.93
CA ARG A 200 31.86 -8.19 39.09
C ARG A 200 32.46 -8.89 37.89
N ASN A 201 31.75 -9.90 37.37
CA ASN A 201 32.20 -10.66 36.21
C ASN A 201 31.76 -9.97 34.90
N CYS A 202 32.44 -10.27 33.78
CA CYS A 202 32.10 -9.69 32.48
C CYS A 202 30.64 -9.94 32.05
N SER A 203 30.03 -11.03 32.50
CA SER A 203 28.61 -11.34 32.26
C SER A 203 27.65 -10.34 32.92
N ASP A 204 27.93 -9.91 34.16
CA ASP A 204 27.13 -8.89 34.86
C ASP A 204 27.16 -7.56 34.12
N LEU A 205 28.36 -7.19 33.64
CA LEU A 205 28.62 -5.96 32.88
C LEU A 205 27.99 -6.01 31.48
N GLN A 206 27.99 -7.17 30.82
CA GLN A 206 27.29 -7.40 29.57
C GLN A 206 25.77 -7.30 29.74
N GLU A 207 25.20 -7.89 30.80
CA GLU A 207 23.76 -7.78 31.07
C GLU A 207 23.34 -6.35 31.39
N LEU A 208 24.11 -5.63 32.22
CA LEU A 208 23.89 -4.20 32.51
C LEU A 208 23.84 -3.37 31.22
N PHE A 209 24.80 -3.59 30.31
CA PHE A 209 24.80 -2.90 29.03
C PHE A 209 23.62 -3.31 28.13
N TYR A 210 23.24 -4.58 28.09
CA TYR A 210 22.06 -4.99 27.35
C TYR A 210 20.78 -4.33 27.88
N GLN A 211 20.57 -4.31 29.20
CA GLN A 211 19.39 -3.67 29.79
C GLN A 211 19.36 -2.16 29.55
N ALA A 212 20.52 -1.47 29.60
CA ALA A 212 20.61 -0.04 29.31
C ALA A 212 20.39 0.31 27.83
N PHE A 213 21.04 -0.43 26.92
CA PHE A 213 21.07 -0.13 25.48
C PHE A 213 19.94 -0.77 24.67
N GLN A 214 19.23 -1.78 25.19
CA GLN A 214 18.04 -2.33 24.51
C GLN A 214 17.03 -1.20 24.23
N GLY A 215 16.69 -1.04 22.96
CA GLY A 215 15.56 -0.22 22.55
C GLY A 215 14.27 -0.99 22.81
N GLY A 216 13.31 -0.32 23.46
CA GLY A 216 11.90 -0.64 23.27
C GLY A 216 11.41 0.00 21.98
#